data_AF-A0AB38SQ20-F1
#
_entry.id   AF-A0AB38SQ20-F1
#
_cell.length_a   1.000
_cell.length_b   1.000
_cell.length_c   1.000
_cell.angle_alpha   90.00
_cell.angle_beta   90.00
_cell.angle_gamma   90.00
#
_symmetry.space_group_name_H-M   'P 1'
#
loop_
_entity.id
_entity.type
_entity.pdbx_description
1 polymer ?
#
loop_
_entity_poly.entity_id
_entity_poly.type
_entity_poly.pdbx_seq_one_letter_code
_entity_poly.pdbx_strand_id
1 'polypeptide(L)'
;MLISLGFAALAAVAVGIATTAVVRLQHLEAEEATRQLEAYKSEAATKISAADAKGQTAEAEAAKAQAQIEEARARQKEAELKLEQLRKQIAPRRLNREEFISDLSTQPKAPTEVMYLRDDPESFEFAQEIAFAMQEAGWEITSRRPIPPSMDPDAITAMSVGGQPSGVTVVTSSLGEGEITASFNAMVGRPWVKTAFTVLSNALQKSLGGIATSAGGPNSPAPGTLRVVVAPKKR
;
A
#
# COMPACT_ATOMS: atom_id res chain seq x y z
N MET A 1 63.87 -26.40 -96.04
CA MET A 1 63.39 -25.17 -95.36
C MET A 1 61.92 -24.85 -95.62
N LEU A 2 61.33 -25.15 -96.79
CA LEU A 2 59.91 -24.86 -97.06
C LEU A 2 58.91 -25.73 -96.26
N ILE A 3 59.25 -27.00 -95.97
CA ILE A 3 58.36 -27.92 -95.23
C ILE A 3 58.25 -27.57 -93.74
N SER A 4 59.33 -27.07 -93.11
CA SER A 4 59.32 -26.65 -91.70
C SER A 4 58.52 -25.36 -91.46
N LEU A 5 58.45 -24.47 -92.46
CA LEU A 5 57.63 -23.25 -92.39
C LEU A 5 56.13 -23.57 -92.44
N GLY A 6 55.72 -24.57 -93.24
CA GLY A 6 54.33 -25.02 -93.30
C GLY A 6 53.83 -25.64 -92.00
N PHE A 7 54.67 -26.44 -91.32
CA PHE A 7 54.36 -26.99 -90.00
C PHE A 7 54.27 -25.92 -88.91
N ALA A 8 55.16 -24.92 -88.93
CA ALA A 8 55.12 -23.80 -87.99
C ALA A 8 53.84 -22.94 -88.15
N ALA A 9 53.40 -22.72 -89.40
CA ALA A 9 52.16 -21.99 -89.68
C ALA A 9 50.91 -22.75 -89.19
N LEU A 10 50.85 -24.08 -89.41
CA LEU A 10 49.76 -24.92 -88.90
C LEU A 10 49.72 -24.98 -87.37
N ALA A 11 50.89 -25.08 -86.73
CA ALA A 11 50.99 -25.04 -85.27
C ALA A 11 50.50 -23.70 -84.69
N ALA A 12 50.86 -22.58 -85.33
CA ALA A 12 50.40 -21.26 -84.92
C ALA A 12 48.86 -21.10 -85.04
N VAL A 13 48.26 -21.63 -86.11
CA VAL A 13 46.80 -21.66 -86.28
C VAL A 13 46.13 -22.52 -85.21
N ALA A 14 46.67 -23.72 -84.93
CA ALA A 14 46.14 -24.60 -83.88
C ALA A 14 46.21 -23.96 -82.49
N VAL A 15 47.33 -23.28 -82.18
CA VAL A 15 47.47 -22.50 -80.93
C VAL A 15 46.46 -21.35 -80.90
N GLY A 16 46.26 -20.63 -81.99
CA GLY A 16 45.25 -19.56 -82.07
C GLY A 16 43.82 -20.05 -81.79
N ILE A 17 43.44 -21.21 -82.34
CA ILE A 17 42.13 -21.83 -82.09
C ILE A 17 42.01 -22.29 -80.64
N ALA A 18 43.03 -22.94 -80.08
CA ALA A 18 43.03 -23.35 -78.68
C ALA A 18 42.94 -22.16 -77.72
N THR A 19 43.67 -21.07 -78.00
CA THR A 19 43.68 -19.87 -77.16
C THR A 19 42.31 -19.18 -77.19
N THR A 20 41.69 -19.05 -78.37
CA THR A 20 40.34 -18.47 -78.50
C THR A 20 39.27 -19.35 -77.84
N ALA A 21 39.40 -20.67 -77.89
CA ALA A 21 38.52 -21.59 -77.17
C ALA A 21 38.63 -21.41 -75.64
N VAL A 22 39.86 -21.36 -75.09
CA VAL A 22 40.09 -21.13 -73.65
C VAL A 22 39.55 -19.77 -73.21
N VAL A 23 39.81 -18.70 -73.97
CA VAL A 23 39.30 -17.35 -73.65
C VAL A 23 37.77 -17.32 -73.63
N ARG A 24 37.10 -17.97 -74.58
CA ARG A 24 35.64 -18.09 -74.57
C ARG A 24 35.13 -18.89 -73.37
N LEU A 25 35.81 -19.97 -73.02
CA LEU A 25 35.45 -20.82 -71.88
C LEU A 25 35.60 -20.06 -70.55
N GLN A 26 36.69 -19.31 -70.40
CA GLN A 26 36.90 -18.41 -69.26
C GLN A 26 35.84 -17.31 -69.17
N HIS A 27 35.40 -16.75 -70.31
CA HIS A 27 34.32 -15.77 -70.31
C HIS A 27 32.98 -16.38 -69.87
N LEU A 28 32.67 -17.60 -70.31
CA LEU A 28 31.47 -18.32 -69.87
C LEU A 28 31.52 -18.65 -68.38
N GLU A 29 32.65 -19.17 -67.90
CA GLU A 29 32.86 -19.45 -66.47
C GLU A 29 32.77 -18.17 -65.63
N ALA A 30 33.36 -17.07 -66.09
CA ALA A 30 33.26 -15.78 -65.42
C ALA A 30 31.82 -15.26 -65.38
N GLU A 31 31.05 -15.42 -66.45
CA GLU A 31 29.64 -15.02 -66.50
C GLU A 31 28.75 -15.91 -65.61
N GLU A 32 29.00 -17.21 -65.55
CA GLU A 32 28.31 -18.10 -64.62
C GLU A 32 28.65 -17.76 -63.17
N ALA A 33 29.92 -17.48 -62.87
CA ALA A 33 30.36 -17.06 -61.54
C ALA A 33 29.74 -15.73 -61.14
N THR A 34 29.63 -14.74 -62.04
CA THR A 34 28.96 -13.48 -61.74
C THR A 34 27.46 -13.68 -61.51
N ARG A 35 26.79 -14.49 -62.33
CA ARG A 35 25.36 -14.83 -62.13
C ARG A 35 25.11 -15.54 -60.81
N GLN A 36 25.94 -16.52 -60.44
CA GLN A 36 25.83 -17.22 -59.16
C GLN A 36 26.06 -16.26 -57.98
N LEU A 37 27.04 -15.35 -58.11
CA LEU A 37 27.33 -14.35 -57.08
C LEU A 37 26.20 -13.32 -56.94
N GLU A 38 25.59 -12.89 -58.04
CA GLU A 38 24.41 -12.00 -58.02
C GLU A 38 23.19 -12.71 -57.43
N ALA A 39 22.94 -13.97 -57.80
CA ALA A 39 21.87 -14.78 -57.23
C ALA A 39 22.07 -14.97 -55.70
N TYR A 40 23.30 -15.29 -55.28
CA TYR A 40 23.65 -15.41 -53.88
C TYR A 40 23.46 -14.09 -53.12
N LYS A 41 23.90 -12.96 -53.68
CA LYS A 41 23.69 -11.63 -53.07
C LYS A 41 22.22 -11.29 -52.90
N SER A 42 21.40 -11.60 -53.91
CA SER A 42 19.95 -11.39 -53.85
C SER A 42 19.30 -12.27 -52.78
N GLU A 43 19.65 -13.56 -52.73
CA GLU A 43 19.14 -14.48 -51.70
C GLU A 43 19.60 -14.08 -50.29
N ALA A 44 20.86 -13.66 -50.13
CA ALA A 44 21.38 -13.16 -48.87
C ALA A 44 20.63 -11.88 -48.43
N ALA A 45 20.38 -10.95 -49.35
CA ALA A 45 19.64 -9.73 -49.08
C ALA A 45 18.19 -10.02 -48.62
N THR A 46 17.50 -10.97 -49.26
CA THR A 46 16.14 -11.37 -48.84
C THR A 46 16.13 -12.05 -47.48
N LYS A 47 17.12 -12.91 -47.18
CA LYS A 47 17.28 -13.54 -45.86
C LYS A 47 17.57 -12.53 -44.76
N ILE A 48 18.45 -11.55 -45.00
CA ILE A 48 18.75 -10.47 -44.06
C ILE A 48 17.50 -9.63 -43.81
N SER A 49 16.81 -9.19 -44.86
CA SER A 49 15.57 -8.39 -44.72
C SER A 49 14.48 -9.15 -43.96
N ALA A 50 14.33 -10.46 -44.19
CA ALA A 50 13.37 -11.28 -43.46
C ALA A 50 13.77 -11.48 -41.99
N ALA A 51 15.07 -11.60 -41.70
CA ALA A 51 15.58 -11.68 -40.33
C ALA A 51 15.38 -10.35 -39.58
N ASP A 52 15.65 -9.22 -40.24
CA ASP A 52 15.44 -7.88 -39.67
C ASP A 52 13.97 -7.62 -39.38
N ALA A 53 13.07 -8.00 -40.29
CA ALA A 53 11.62 -7.91 -40.07
C ALA A 53 11.18 -8.74 -38.86
N LYS A 54 11.70 -9.97 -38.73
CA LYS A 54 11.44 -10.82 -37.55
C LYS A 54 12.01 -10.21 -36.26
N GLY A 55 13.21 -9.62 -36.33
CA GLY A 55 13.83 -8.91 -35.21
C GLY A 55 12.96 -7.76 -34.73
N GLN A 56 12.49 -6.90 -35.63
CA GLN A 56 11.61 -5.79 -35.30
C GLN A 56 10.27 -6.25 -34.70
N THR A 57 9.68 -7.34 -35.21
CA THR A 57 8.46 -7.89 -34.61
C THR A 57 8.70 -8.43 -33.20
N ALA A 58 9.81 -9.13 -32.98
CA ALA A 58 10.15 -9.66 -31.66
C ALA A 58 10.46 -8.55 -30.65
N GLU A 59 11.14 -7.48 -31.07
CA GLU A 59 11.37 -6.28 -30.26
C GLU A 59 10.07 -5.58 -29.89
N ALA A 60 9.15 -5.43 -30.84
CA ALA A 60 7.84 -4.81 -30.58
C ALA A 60 6.98 -5.66 -29.62
N GLU A 61 7.02 -6.99 -29.75
CA GLU A 61 6.35 -7.92 -28.83
C GLU A 61 6.97 -7.89 -27.43
N ALA A 62 8.31 -7.88 -27.34
CA ALA A 62 9.02 -7.77 -26.07
C ALA A 62 8.70 -6.44 -25.36
N ALA A 63 8.65 -5.32 -26.10
CA ALA A 63 8.27 -4.02 -25.56
C ALA A 63 6.82 -4.01 -25.03
N LYS A 64 5.88 -4.63 -25.77
CA LYS A 64 4.48 -4.78 -25.32
C LYS A 64 4.37 -5.65 -24.07
N ALA A 65 5.07 -6.79 -24.04
CA ALA A 65 5.08 -7.67 -22.87
C ALA A 65 5.66 -6.94 -21.65
N GLN A 66 6.74 -6.18 -21.83
CA GLN A 66 7.32 -5.38 -20.75
C GLN A 66 6.35 -4.30 -20.24
N ALA A 67 5.64 -3.60 -21.13
CA ALA A 67 4.63 -2.64 -20.74
C ALA A 67 3.48 -3.28 -19.94
N GLN A 68 3.02 -4.46 -20.36
CA GLN A 68 2.00 -5.22 -19.63
C GLN A 68 2.48 -5.69 -18.25
N ILE A 69 3.74 -6.12 -18.13
CA ILE A 69 4.35 -6.51 -16.86
C ILE A 69 4.40 -5.31 -15.90
N GLU A 70 4.84 -4.14 -16.38
CA GLU A 70 4.90 -2.94 -15.54
C GLU A 70 3.51 -2.46 -15.11
N GLU A 71 2.52 -2.51 -16.00
CA GLU A 71 1.14 -2.18 -15.66
C GLU A 71 0.55 -3.17 -14.62
N ALA A 72 0.80 -4.47 -14.79
CA ALA A 72 0.37 -5.48 -13.83
C ALA A 72 1.02 -5.28 -12.46
N ARG A 73 2.32 -4.94 -12.42
CA ARG A 73 3.04 -4.61 -11.18
C ARG A 73 2.47 -3.37 -10.51
N ALA A 74 2.13 -2.33 -11.27
CA ALA A 74 1.51 -1.12 -10.72
C ALA A 74 0.16 -1.45 -10.07
N ARG A 75 -0.70 -2.22 -10.77
CA ARG A 75 -2.00 -2.67 -10.23
C ARG A 75 -1.85 -3.56 -8.98
N GLN A 76 -0.85 -4.43 -8.95
CA GLN A 76 -0.56 -5.26 -7.76
C GLN A 76 -0.17 -4.39 -6.55
N LYS A 77 0.73 -3.42 -6.72
CA LYS A 77 1.13 -2.51 -5.64
C LYS A 77 -0.04 -1.69 -5.10
N GLU A 78 -0.91 -1.20 -5.98
CA GLU A 78 -2.13 -0.49 -5.55
C GLU A 78 -3.10 -1.38 -4.78
N ALA A 79 -3.28 -2.63 -5.23
CA ALA A 79 -4.13 -3.60 -4.55
C ALA A 79 -3.56 -3.96 -3.17
N GLU A 80 -2.25 -4.16 -3.05
CA GLU A 80 -1.56 -4.42 -1.78
C GLU A 80 -1.71 -3.25 -0.81
N LEU A 81 -1.52 -2.01 -1.29
CA LEU A 81 -1.68 -0.80 -0.48
C LEU A 81 -3.12 -0.65 0.03
N LYS A 82 -4.12 -0.87 -0.83
CA LYS A 82 -5.54 -0.85 -0.44
C LYS A 82 -5.85 -1.95 0.57
N LEU A 83 -5.27 -3.14 0.40
CA LEU A 83 -5.44 -4.25 1.32
C LEU A 83 -4.83 -3.93 2.69
N GLU A 84 -3.64 -3.33 2.74
CA GLU A 84 -3.01 -2.90 3.99
C GLU A 84 -3.85 -1.80 4.69
N GLN A 85 -4.37 -0.82 3.94
CA GLN A 85 -5.27 0.20 4.47
C GLN A 85 -6.55 -0.42 5.06
N LEU A 86 -7.16 -1.37 4.34
CA LEU A 86 -8.33 -2.10 4.84
C LEU A 86 -8.00 -2.90 6.09
N ARG A 87 -6.84 -3.59 6.13
CA ARG A 87 -6.37 -4.29 7.33
C ARG A 87 -6.23 -3.35 8.52
N LYS A 88 -5.69 -2.14 8.33
CA LYS A 88 -5.60 -1.10 9.39
C LYS A 88 -6.98 -0.59 9.82
N GLN A 89 -7.92 -0.46 8.88
CA GLN A 89 -9.30 -0.04 9.18
C GLN A 89 -10.11 -1.11 9.93
N ILE A 90 -9.95 -2.39 9.61
CA ILE A 90 -10.68 -3.48 10.28
C ILE A 90 -9.96 -4.05 11.50
N ALA A 91 -8.67 -3.73 11.70
CA ALA A 91 -7.93 -4.18 12.86
C ALA A 91 -8.65 -3.76 14.15
N PRO A 92 -8.82 -4.68 15.12
CA PRO A 92 -9.34 -4.36 16.44
C PRO A 92 -8.54 -3.21 17.06
N ARG A 93 -9.21 -2.32 17.80
CA ARG A 93 -8.52 -1.26 18.53
C ARG A 93 -7.60 -1.92 19.57
N ARG A 94 -6.41 -1.33 19.74
CA ARG A 94 -5.42 -1.74 20.73
C ARG A 94 -4.98 -0.52 21.51
N LEU A 95 -4.85 -0.68 22.82
CA LEU A 95 -4.31 0.35 23.69
C LEU A 95 -2.78 0.22 23.70
N ASN A 96 -2.06 1.34 23.64
CA ASN A 96 -0.63 1.34 23.96
C ASN A 96 -0.50 1.23 25.48
N ARG A 97 -0.63 0.00 25.99
CA ARG A 97 -0.81 -0.28 27.42
C ARG A 97 0.29 0.29 28.29
N GLU A 98 1.55 0.16 27.88
CA GLU A 98 2.71 0.60 28.67
C GLU A 98 2.74 2.14 28.81
N GLU A 99 2.58 2.85 27.69
CA GLU A 99 2.51 4.32 27.69
C GLU A 99 1.30 4.81 28.48
N PHE A 100 0.15 4.17 28.29
CA PHE A 100 -1.09 4.51 28.99
C PHE A 100 -0.97 4.35 30.52
N ILE A 101 -0.40 3.23 30.99
CA ILE A 101 -0.20 2.99 32.43
C ILE A 101 0.82 3.98 33.01
N SER A 102 1.93 4.21 32.31
CA SER A 102 2.96 5.15 32.72
C SER A 102 2.38 6.56 32.92
N ASP A 103 1.60 7.03 31.94
CA ASP A 103 0.95 8.35 31.96
C ASP A 103 -0.05 8.49 33.11
N LEU A 104 -0.73 7.41 33.52
CA LEU A 104 -1.78 7.43 34.54
C LEU A 104 -1.29 7.18 35.98
N SER A 105 -0.22 6.40 36.16
CA SER A 105 0.18 5.84 37.46
C SER A 105 0.45 6.88 38.56
N THR A 106 1.00 8.04 38.18
CA THR A 106 1.43 9.11 39.11
C THR A 106 0.48 10.30 39.19
N GLN A 107 -0.69 10.20 38.55
CA GLN A 107 -1.58 11.34 38.35
C GLN A 107 -2.78 11.33 39.31
N PRO A 108 -3.52 12.44 39.41
CA PRO A 108 -4.78 12.47 40.16
C PRO A 108 -5.78 11.45 39.62
N LYS A 109 -6.42 10.73 40.54
CA LYS A 109 -7.33 9.61 40.23
C LYS A 109 -8.75 9.98 40.65
N ALA A 110 -9.73 9.42 39.96
CA ALA A 110 -11.14 9.50 40.32
C ALA A 110 -11.81 8.14 40.10
N PRO A 111 -12.86 7.81 40.87
CA PRO A 111 -13.71 6.66 40.58
C PRO A 111 -14.18 6.72 39.12
N THR A 112 -14.01 5.61 38.40
CA THR A 112 -14.35 5.55 36.97
C THR A 112 -15.28 4.37 36.69
N GLU A 113 -16.37 4.62 35.97
CA GLU A 113 -17.19 3.56 35.37
C GLU A 113 -16.86 3.39 33.88
N VAL A 114 -16.83 2.15 33.41
CA VAL A 114 -16.58 1.83 32.00
C VAL A 114 -17.83 1.19 31.41
N MET A 115 -18.36 1.80 30.37
CA MET A 115 -19.57 1.36 29.67
C MET A 115 -19.25 1.03 28.22
N TYR A 116 -19.82 -0.05 27.70
CA TYR A 116 -19.57 -0.52 26.34
C TYR A 116 -20.85 -0.94 25.63
N LEU A 117 -20.84 -0.94 24.30
CA LEU A 117 -21.99 -1.40 23.52
C LEU A 117 -22.15 -2.94 23.63
N ARG A 118 -23.34 -3.40 24.03
CA ARG A 118 -23.61 -4.82 24.30
C ARG A 118 -23.41 -5.72 23.07
N ASP A 119 -23.85 -5.23 21.91
CA ASP A 119 -23.93 -6.02 20.68
C ASP A 119 -22.67 -5.90 19.79
N ASP A 120 -21.58 -5.33 20.34
CA ASP A 120 -20.30 -5.21 19.64
C ASP A 120 -19.18 -5.87 20.47
N PRO A 121 -18.72 -7.08 20.09
CA PRO A 121 -17.72 -7.82 20.86
C PRO A 121 -16.37 -7.08 20.93
N GLU A 122 -16.00 -6.32 19.88
CA GLU A 122 -14.76 -5.55 19.89
C GLU A 122 -14.81 -4.40 20.91
N SER A 123 -15.95 -3.70 21.00
CA SER A 123 -16.15 -2.68 22.05
C SER A 123 -16.07 -3.27 23.46
N PHE A 124 -16.57 -4.50 23.66
CA PHE A 124 -16.46 -5.20 24.94
C PHE A 124 -15.01 -5.60 25.29
N GLU A 125 -14.29 -6.21 24.36
CA GLU A 125 -12.88 -6.58 24.56
C GLU A 125 -12.03 -5.34 24.84
N PHE A 126 -12.23 -4.28 24.07
CA PHE A 126 -11.48 -3.05 24.20
C PHE A 126 -11.81 -2.29 25.51
N ALA A 127 -13.07 -2.31 25.95
CA ALA A 127 -13.46 -1.77 27.25
C ALA A 127 -12.81 -2.53 28.42
N GLN A 128 -12.66 -3.85 28.30
CA GLN A 128 -11.92 -4.64 29.29
C GLN A 128 -10.44 -4.27 29.33
N GLU A 129 -9.81 -4.12 28.15
CA GLU A 129 -8.41 -3.71 28.03
C GLU A 129 -8.16 -2.36 28.72
N ILE A 130 -9.00 -1.35 28.45
CA ILE A 130 -8.94 -0.04 29.12
C ILE A 130 -9.10 -0.20 30.64
N ALA A 131 -10.11 -0.93 31.09
CA ALA A 131 -10.39 -1.05 32.51
C ALA A 131 -9.26 -1.76 33.27
N PHE A 132 -8.67 -2.81 32.69
CA PHE A 132 -7.52 -3.50 33.28
C PHE A 132 -6.28 -2.61 33.33
N ALA A 133 -5.99 -1.87 32.26
CA ALA A 133 -4.87 -0.93 32.24
C ALA A 133 -5.04 0.20 33.27
N MET A 134 -6.27 0.71 33.45
CA MET A 134 -6.58 1.69 34.50
C MET A 134 -6.39 1.09 35.90
N GLN A 135 -6.89 -0.12 36.15
CA GLN A 135 -6.69 -0.82 37.43
C GLN A 135 -5.21 -1.02 37.76
N GLU A 136 -4.41 -1.39 36.76
CA GLU A 136 -2.95 -1.55 36.90
C GLU A 136 -2.23 -0.23 37.19
N ALA A 137 -2.71 0.89 36.61
CA ALA A 137 -2.28 2.24 37.00
C ALA A 137 -2.82 2.68 38.39
N GLY A 138 -3.54 1.80 39.08
CA GLY A 138 -4.09 2.00 40.41
C GLY A 138 -5.31 2.93 40.44
N TRP A 139 -6.07 3.03 39.35
CA TRP A 139 -7.36 3.71 39.31
C TRP A 139 -8.48 2.81 39.84
N GLU A 140 -9.46 3.40 40.51
CA GLU A 140 -10.63 2.69 41.01
C GLU A 140 -11.69 2.56 39.92
N ILE A 141 -11.97 1.32 39.49
CA ILE A 141 -13.04 1.04 38.53
C ILE A 141 -14.30 0.63 39.29
N THR A 142 -15.26 1.55 39.39
CA THR A 142 -16.50 1.37 40.16
C THR A 142 -17.44 0.36 39.49
N SER A 143 -17.56 0.40 38.16
CA SER A 143 -18.36 -0.57 37.43
C SER A 143 -17.87 -0.78 36.00
N ARG A 144 -18.11 -1.99 35.48
CA ARG A 144 -17.94 -2.36 34.07
C ARG A 144 -19.23 -3.01 33.60
N ARG A 145 -19.99 -2.33 32.75
CA ARG A 145 -21.34 -2.79 32.36
C ARG A 145 -21.68 -2.43 30.93
N PRO A 146 -22.52 -3.22 30.25
CA PRO A 146 -23.05 -2.81 28.96
C PRO A 146 -23.91 -1.55 29.11
N ILE A 147 -23.96 -0.75 28.05
CA ILE A 147 -24.87 0.39 27.98
C ILE A 147 -26.31 -0.15 27.98
N PRO A 148 -27.20 0.36 28.86
CA PRO A 148 -28.60 -0.03 28.86
C PRO A 148 -29.22 0.21 27.47
N PRO A 149 -30.07 -0.69 26.98
CA PRO A 149 -30.79 -0.44 25.73
C PRO A 149 -31.63 0.84 25.89
N SER A 150 -31.62 1.68 24.85
CA SER A 150 -32.52 2.83 24.79
C SER A 150 -33.97 2.35 24.70
N MET A 151 -34.90 3.06 25.36
CA MET A 151 -36.33 2.82 25.15
C MET A 151 -36.78 3.27 23.76
N ASP A 152 -36.05 4.23 23.18
CA ASP A 152 -36.23 4.66 21.80
C ASP A 152 -35.41 3.73 20.87
N PRO A 153 -36.05 2.94 20.00
CA PRO A 153 -35.36 2.02 19.09
C PRO A 153 -34.50 2.72 18.04
N ASP A 154 -34.77 4.00 17.75
CA ASP A 154 -34.02 4.79 16.77
C ASP A 154 -32.84 5.54 17.39
N ALA A 155 -32.77 5.62 18.72
CA ALA A 155 -31.69 6.33 19.40
C ALA A 155 -30.40 5.51 19.42
N ILE A 156 -29.29 6.16 19.06
CA ILE A 156 -27.96 5.55 19.13
C ILE A 156 -27.59 5.30 20.60
N THR A 157 -27.50 4.02 20.97
CA THR A 157 -27.34 3.56 22.36
C THR A 157 -26.20 4.27 23.12
N ALA A 158 -25.07 4.59 22.48
CA ALA A 158 -23.97 5.30 23.15
C ALA A 158 -24.32 6.74 23.56
N MET A 159 -25.17 7.43 22.81
CA MET A 159 -25.58 8.81 23.10
C MET A 159 -26.50 8.89 24.32
N SER A 160 -27.24 7.81 24.62
CA SER A 160 -28.11 7.77 25.81
C SER A 160 -27.33 7.90 27.12
N VAL A 161 -26.03 7.61 27.13
CA VAL A 161 -25.16 7.73 28.30
C VAL A 161 -24.12 8.85 28.17
N GLY A 162 -24.32 9.78 27.22
CA GLY A 162 -23.44 10.93 26.98
C GLY A 162 -22.21 10.64 26.10
N GLY A 163 -22.14 9.45 25.51
CA GLY A 163 -21.08 9.08 24.56
C GLY A 163 -21.36 9.56 23.13
N GLN A 164 -20.32 9.55 22.29
CA GLN A 164 -20.49 9.69 20.84
C GLN A 164 -20.94 8.37 20.20
N PRO A 165 -21.57 8.40 19.01
CA PRO A 165 -21.94 7.20 18.25
C PRO A 165 -20.80 6.23 17.93
N SER A 166 -19.56 6.72 17.94
CA SER A 166 -18.36 5.92 17.63
C SER A 166 -17.16 6.37 18.45
N GLY A 167 -16.18 5.48 18.60
CA GLY A 167 -14.92 5.73 19.30
C GLY A 167 -15.03 5.60 20.83
N VAL A 168 -14.17 6.33 21.55
CA VAL A 168 -14.16 6.38 23.01
C VAL A 168 -14.53 7.78 23.46
N THR A 169 -15.44 7.90 24.41
CA THR A 169 -15.84 9.18 25.01
C THR A 169 -15.58 9.16 26.51
N VAL A 170 -14.93 10.21 27.03
CA VAL A 170 -14.83 10.45 28.48
C VAL A 170 -15.94 11.43 28.87
N VAL A 171 -16.84 10.99 29.76
CA VAL A 171 -17.99 11.75 30.24
C VAL A 171 -17.77 12.12 31.71
N THR A 172 -18.02 13.38 32.05
CA THR A 172 -17.99 13.90 33.43
C THR A 172 -19.30 14.63 33.76
N SER A 173 -19.65 14.75 35.04
CA SER A 173 -20.87 15.46 35.47
C SER A 173 -20.83 16.96 35.21
N SER A 174 -19.65 17.56 35.30
CA SER A 174 -19.42 18.98 35.11
C SER A 174 -17.94 19.20 34.80
N LEU A 175 -17.64 20.31 34.13
CA LEU A 175 -16.27 20.77 33.91
C LEU A 175 -16.07 22.10 34.62
N GLY A 176 -14.99 22.22 35.38
CA GLY A 176 -14.52 23.50 35.88
C GLY A 176 -13.84 24.32 34.78
N GLU A 177 -13.78 25.64 34.95
CA GLU A 177 -13.07 26.55 34.02
C GLU A 177 -11.59 26.15 33.84
N GLY A 178 -10.96 25.68 34.93
CA GLY A 178 -9.60 25.16 34.91
C GLY A 178 -9.43 23.93 34.02
N GLU A 179 -10.43 23.04 33.95
CA GLU A 179 -10.39 21.82 33.15
C GLU A 179 -10.60 22.09 31.66
N ILE A 180 -11.48 23.03 31.34
CA ILE A 180 -11.69 23.52 29.97
C ILE A 180 -10.38 24.11 29.43
N THR A 181 -9.76 25.01 30.20
CA THR A 181 -8.49 25.65 29.84
C THR A 181 -7.36 24.62 29.75
N ALA A 182 -7.31 23.67 30.69
CA ALA A 182 -6.31 22.61 30.71
C ALA A 182 -6.41 21.68 29.50
N SER A 183 -7.63 21.33 29.07
CA SER A 183 -7.85 20.50 27.89
C SER A 183 -7.30 21.16 26.62
N PHE A 184 -7.54 22.47 26.46
CA PHE A 184 -6.97 23.23 25.35
C PHE A 184 -5.44 23.32 25.44
N ASN A 185 -4.90 23.65 26.61
CA ASN A 185 -3.45 23.76 26.82
C ASN A 185 -2.72 22.43 26.56
N ALA A 186 -3.30 21.31 26.98
CA ALA A 186 -2.77 19.98 26.71
C ALA A 186 -2.67 19.70 25.19
N MET A 187 -3.66 20.12 24.41
CA MET A 187 -3.68 19.96 22.95
C MET A 187 -2.57 20.76 22.25
N VAL A 188 -2.23 21.95 22.76
CA VAL A 188 -1.18 22.82 22.20
C VAL A 188 0.19 22.66 22.87
N GLY A 189 0.36 21.63 23.72
CA GLY A 189 1.64 21.35 24.40
C GLY A 189 2.05 22.40 25.45
N ARG A 190 1.12 23.21 25.95
CA ARG A 190 1.37 24.18 27.02
C ARG A 190 1.19 23.54 28.40
N PRO A 191 1.81 24.07 29.47
CA PRO A 191 1.53 23.63 30.83
C PRO A 191 0.03 23.72 31.16
N TRP A 192 -0.50 22.71 31.84
CA TRP A 192 -1.92 22.60 32.14
C TRP A 192 -2.18 21.99 33.52
N VAL A 193 -3.35 22.28 34.07
CA VAL A 193 -3.77 21.79 35.39
C VAL A 193 -4.20 20.34 35.27
N LYS A 194 -3.47 19.46 35.93
CA LYS A 194 -3.76 18.02 35.93
C LYS A 194 -4.93 17.71 36.86
N THR A 195 -6.10 17.46 36.29
CA THR A 195 -7.25 16.85 36.98
C THR A 195 -7.42 15.41 36.51
N ALA A 196 -8.19 14.61 37.24
CA ALA A 196 -8.45 13.22 36.83
C ALA A 196 -9.07 13.15 35.42
N PHE A 197 -10.02 14.03 35.12
CA PHE A 197 -10.64 14.12 33.79
C PHE A 197 -9.60 14.41 32.70
N THR A 198 -8.85 15.50 32.87
CA THR A 198 -7.91 15.99 31.85
C THR A 198 -6.74 15.02 31.62
N VAL A 199 -6.26 14.35 32.67
CA VAL A 199 -5.26 13.28 32.59
C VAL A 199 -5.78 12.07 31.85
N LEU A 200 -6.97 11.55 32.22
CA LEU A 200 -7.53 10.38 31.57
C LEU A 200 -7.80 10.65 30.09
N SER A 201 -8.39 11.80 29.77
CA SER A 201 -8.62 12.25 28.41
C SER A 201 -7.32 12.36 27.61
N ASN A 202 -6.27 12.96 28.19
CA ASN A 202 -4.99 13.09 27.50
C ASN A 202 -4.30 11.73 27.26
N ALA A 203 -4.29 10.83 28.25
CA ALA A 203 -3.71 9.50 28.13
C ALA A 203 -4.43 8.66 27.07
N LEU A 204 -5.77 8.66 27.07
CA LEU A 204 -6.55 7.98 26.02
C LEU A 204 -6.33 8.62 24.65
N GLN A 205 -6.25 9.95 24.56
CA GLN A 205 -5.99 10.63 23.29
C GLN A 205 -4.62 10.29 22.71
N LYS A 206 -3.56 10.25 23.53
CA LYS A 206 -2.23 9.82 23.09
C LYS A 206 -2.24 8.36 22.63
N SER A 207 -2.85 7.47 23.40
CA SER A 207 -2.87 6.05 23.07
C SER A 207 -3.72 5.71 21.85
N LEU A 208 -4.80 6.45 21.58
CA LEU A 208 -5.79 6.11 20.54
C LEU A 208 -5.74 7.05 19.32
N GLY A 209 -4.99 8.15 19.41
CA GLY A 209 -4.94 9.22 18.42
C GLY A 209 -6.18 10.12 18.39
N GLY A 210 -7.28 9.72 19.04
CA GLY A 210 -8.50 10.52 19.11
C GLY A 210 -9.53 9.97 20.08
N ILE A 211 -10.13 10.86 20.85
CA ILE A 211 -11.28 10.58 21.71
C ILE A 211 -12.28 11.73 21.61
N ALA A 212 -13.48 11.50 22.12
CA ALA A 212 -14.41 12.56 22.44
C ALA A 212 -14.45 12.82 23.95
N THR A 213 -14.94 13.99 24.32
CA THR A 213 -15.22 14.33 25.71
C THR A 213 -16.62 14.92 25.80
N SER A 214 -17.33 14.63 26.89
CA SER A 214 -18.66 15.16 27.15
C SER A 214 -18.76 15.57 28.62
N ALA A 215 -19.50 16.63 28.89
CA ALA A 215 -19.70 17.13 30.25
C ALA A 215 -21.13 17.59 30.46
N GLY A 216 -21.71 17.19 31.59
CA GLY A 216 -23.08 17.55 31.95
C GLY A 216 -24.14 16.76 31.19
N GLY A 217 -25.37 17.24 31.28
CA GLY A 217 -26.55 16.58 30.72
C GLY A 217 -27.25 15.60 31.68
N PRO A 218 -28.48 15.18 31.33
CA PRO A 218 -29.36 14.41 32.23
C PRO A 218 -28.81 13.03 32.57
N ASN A 219 -27.94 12.47 31.72
CA ASN A 219 -27.40 11.13 31.86
C ASN A 219 -25.94 11.14 32.33
N SER A 220 -25.45 12.26 32.88
CA SER A 220 -24.09 12.34 33.45
C SER A 220 -23.83 11.30 34.54
N PRO A 221 -22.57 10.89 34.76
CA PRO A 221 -22.19 10.11 35.93
C PRO A 221 -22.41 10.91 37.23
N ALA A 222 -22.32 10.24 38.39
CA ALA A 222 -22.39 10.91 39.67
C ALA A 222 -21.29 11.98 39.82
N PRO A 223 -21.50 13.08 40.57
CA PRO A 223 -20.49 14.09 40.79
C PRO A 223 -19.17 13.51 41.31
N GLY A 224 -18.06 13.85 40.65
CA GLY A 224 -16.72 13.34 40.99
C GLY A 224 -16.37 11.97 40.38
N THR A 225 -17.30 11.33 39.68
CA THR A 225 -17.06 10.06 38.95
C THR A 225 -16.88 10.34 37.47
N LEU A 226 -15.91 9.67 36.84
CA LEU A 226 -15.73 9.67 35.39
C LEU A 226 -16.44 8.47 34.76
N ARG A 227 -16.95 8.63 33.54
CA ARG A 227 -17.46 7.52 32.74
C ARG A 227 -16.70 7.43 31.42
N VAL A 228 -16.14 6.26 31.13
CA VAL A 228 -15.58 5.95 29.81
C VAL A 228 -16.63 5.17 29.02
N VAL A 229 -17.13 5.76 27.93
CA VAL A 229 -18.07 5.11 27.01
C VAL A 229 -17.31 4.63 25.79
N VAL A 230 -17.34 3.32 25.55
CA VAL A 230 -16.73 2.66 24.39
C VAL A 230 -17.83 2.31 23.39
N ALA A 231 -17.87 3.07 22.29
CA ALA A 231 -18.76 2.87 21.17
C ALA A 231 -18.01 2.17 20.01
N PRO A 232 -18.71 1.70 18.96
CA PRO A 232 -18.07 1.05 17.82
C PRO A 232 -16.99 1.91 17.17
N LYS A 233 -16.01 1.27 16.53
CA LYS A 233 -14.99 1.98 15.76
C LYS A 233 -15.64 2.79 14.63
N LYS A 234 -15.14 4.01 14.40
CA LYS A 234 -15.54 4.84 13.25
C LYS A 234 -15.10 4.11 11.97
N ARG A 235 -16.08 3.72 11.15
CA ARG A 235 -15.85 3.12 9.82
C ARG A 235 -15.53 4.20 8.79
#